data_AF-A0A3L6JRW7-F1
#
_entry.id   AF-A0A3L6JRW7-F1
#
_cell.length_a   1.000
_cell.length_b   1.000
_cell.length_c   1.000
_cell.angle_alpha   90.00
_cell.angle_beta   90.00
_cell.angle_gamma   90.00
#
_symmetry.space_group_name_H-M   'P 1'
#
loop_
_entity.id
_entity.type
_entity.pdbx_description
1 polymer ?
#
loop_
_entity_poly.entity_id
_entity_poly.type
_entity_poly.pdbx_seq_one_letter_code
_entity_poly.pdbx_strand_id
1 'polypeptide(L)'
;MFKSMRLAWTLFVAEALLLAVGGYWVTLILSSTDSFFGLAWFIVVAMYAAVVGFCIGWKTKKSTVIYVAPQWQFEPLQLKADECRKLVREHNRQFRRLVAASSFWHFYIPIPLILANISLPYDGSFLYPALSPFIPLLSSLILLGVHATTTYGGFSATSNAASPDFTLPLIREAVWVASVQSKIPNISNVRVLIDRAQSGNFVVYRNPRVIARIAGLESDAYIESWSGELRAVSRVLCRLSGYASSGVTTWLWDSRDRNFIKSTALDKEGYYVRNPVPSRVHELGVKDVLLITQNAVALILIEYSATRGEDPRINDMLEVLGVKHRKG
;
A
#
# COMPACT_ATOMS: atom_id res chain seq x y z
N MET A 1 16.32 -19.29 1.56
CA MET A 1 17.07 -19.88 2.70
C MET A 1 17.57 -18.75 3.59
N PHE A 2 17.38 -18.82 4.91
CA PHE A 2 17.82 -17.75 5.83
C PHE A 2 19.25 -18.01 6.28
N LYS A 3 20.11 -16.99 6.23
CA LYS A 3 21.41 -17.01 6.91
C LYS A 3 21.24 -16.67 8.39
N SER A 4 22.16 -17.16 9.22
CA SER A 4 22.19 -16.84 10.64
C SER A 4 22.33 -15.33 10.87
N MET A 5 21.49 -14.76 11.74
CA MET A 5 21.54 -13.35 12.14
C MET A 5 22.53 -13.09 13.27
N ARG A 6 23.34 -14.08 13.68
CA ARG A 6 24.23 -13.97 14.86
C ARG A 6 25.16 -12.76 14.78
N LEU A 7 25.84 -12.56 13.65
CA LEU A 7 26.76 -11.42 13.46
C LEU A 7 26.06 -10.06 13.58
N ALA A 8 24.84 -9.96 13.08
CA ALA A 8 24.06 -8.73 13.17
C ALA A 8 23.64 -8.43 14.61
N TRP A 9 23.19 -9.46 15.34
CA TRP A 9 22.85 -9.33 16.75
C TRP A 9 24.07 -9.00 17.61
N THR A 10 25.23 -9.58 17.33
CA THR A 10 26.46 -9.24 18.06
C THR A 10 26.87 -7.80 17.82
N LEU A 11 26.77 -7.30 16.57
CA LEU A 11 27.07 -5.89 16.27
C LEU A 11 26.08 -4.94 16.94
N PHE A 12 24.79 -5.26 16.92
CA PHE A 12 23.76 -4.49 17.62
C PHE A 12 24.01 -4.43 19.14
N VAL A 13 24.25 -5.57 19.78
CA VAL A 13 24.48 -5.64 21.23
C VAL A 13 25.78 -4.94 21.62
N ALA A 14 26.85 -5.13 20.85
CA ALA A 14 28.13 -4.47 21.10
C ALA A 14 28.00 -2.94 21.02
N GLU A 15 27.36 -2.42 19.97
CA GLU A 15 27.16 -0.98 19.81
C GLU A 15 26.21 -0.40 20.86
N ALA A 16 25.13 -1.13 21.20
CA ALA A 16 24.23 -0.74 22.27
C ALA A 16 24.94 -0.64 23.63
N LEU A 17 25.82 -1.59 23.95
CA LEU A 17 26.64 -1.55 25.17
C LEU A 17 27.64 -0.40 25.13
N LEU A 18 28.29 -0.16 23.99
CA LEU A 18 29.21 0.96 23.80
C LEU A 18 28.50 2.30 24.01
N LEU A 19 27.30 2.48 23.45
CA LEU A 19 26.51 3.69 23.62
C LEU A 19 26.00 3.86 25.06
N ALA A 20 25.59 2.77 25.72
CA ALA A 20 25.10 2.84 27.09
C ALA A 20 26.22 3.14 28.10
N VAL A 21 27.34 2.44 28.01
CA VAL A 21 28.47 2.61 28.93
C VAL A 21 29.29 3.85 28.56
N GLY A 22 29.65 3.99 27.29
CA GLY A 22 30.40 5.13 26.78
C GLY A 22 29.63 6.43 26.87
N GLY A 23 28.33 6.41 26.54
CA GLY A 23 27.45 7.58 26.70
C GLY A 23 27.42 8.08 28.14
N TYR A 24 27.33 7.18 29.12
CA TYR A 24 27.32 7.53 30.54
C TYR A 24 28.64 8.18 30.96
N TRP A 25 29.77 7.50 30.73
CA TRP A 25 31.07 7.98 31.20
C TRP A 25 31.54 9.24 30.47
N VAL A 26 31.35 9.33 29.16
CA VAL A 26 31.79 10.51 28.40
C VAL A 26 30.94 11.73 28.75
N THR A 27 29.63 11.55 28.97
CA THR A 27 28.77 12.64 29.43
C THR A 27 29.16 13.15 30.81
N LEU A 28 29.57 12.24 31.71
CA LEU A 28 30.08 12.59 33.03
C LEU A 28 31.40 13.37 32.97
N ILE A 29 32.27 13.07 32.01
CA ILE A 29 33.55 13.79 31.81
C ILE A 29 33.28 15.16 31.17
N LEU A 30 32.46 15.21 30.13
CA LEU A 30 32.25 16.44 29.35
C LEU A 30 31.39 17.48 30.06
N SER A 31 30.57 17.10 31.04
CA SER A 31 29.87 18.04 31.91
C SER A 31 30.81 18.94 32.73
N SER A 32 32.10 18.60 32.81
CA SER A 32 33.15 19.40 33.46
C SER A 32 34.00 20.24 32.49
N THR A 33 33.74 20.15 31.18
CA THR A 33 34.52 20.81 30.11
C THR A 33 33.77 21.98 29.47
N ASP A 34 34.44 22.70 28.56
CA ASP A 34 33.87 23.83 27.82
C ASP A 34 32.51 23.50 27.18
N SER A 35 31.55 24.41 27.35
CA SER A 35 30.15 24.29 26.96
C SER A 35 29.96 23.99 25.47
N PHE A 36 30.86 24.48 24.61
CA PHE A 36 30.82 24.20 23.16
C PHE A 36 31.13 22.72 22.84
N PHE A 37 32.17 22.16 23.45
CA PHE A 37 32.54 20.75 23.27
C PHE A 37 31.52 19.80 23.89
N GLY A 38 30.96 20.17 25.04
CA GLY A 38 29.84 19.47 25.65
C GLY A 38 28.65 19.39 24.70
N LEU A 39 28.21 20.52 24.14
CA LEU A 39 27.03 20.56 23.25
C LEU A 39 27.26 19.82 21.93
N ALA A 40 28.46 19.90 21.35
CA ALA A 40 28.83 19.15 20.15
C ALA A 40 28.71 17.62 20.36
N TRP A 41 29.07 17.11 21.54
CA TRP A 41 28.92 15.69 21.88
C TRP A 41 27.46 15.22 21.83
N PHE A 42 26.53 15.96 22.44
CA PHE A 42 25.11 15.58 22.47
C PHE A 42 24.45 15.53 21.09
N ILE A 43 24.95 16.31 20.12
CA ILE A 43 24.49 16.29 18.73
C ILE A 43 25.18 15.16 17.95
N VAL A 44 26.51 15.18 17.90
CA VAL A 44 27.31 14.32 17.00
C VAL A 44 27.11 12.84 17.35
N VAL A 45 27.09 12.49 18.63
CA VAL A 45 26.93 11.10 19.06
C VAL A 45 25.53 10.59 18.80
N ALA A 46 24.51 11.43 19.00
CA ALA A 46 23.13 11.05 18.70
C ALA A 46 22.93 10.83 17.20
N MET A 47 23.53 11.67 16.36
CA MET A 47 23.55 11.48 14.91
C MET A 47 24.35 10.22 14.51
N TYR A 48 25.51 10.00 15.10
CA TYR A 48 26.32 8.81 14.87
C TYR A 48 25.54 7.53 15.21
N ALA A 49 24.92 7.48 16.40
CA ALA A 49 24.10 6.35 16.85
C ALA A 49 22.96 6.05 15.87
N ALA A 50 22.33 7.09 15.31
CA ALA A 50 21.28 6.96 14.31
C ALA A 50 21.79 6.38 12.98
N VAL A 51 22.90 6.91 12.45
CA VAL A 51 23.50 6.46 11.18
C VAL A 51 24.00 5.03 11.30
N VAL A 52 24.77 4.72 12.35
CA VAL A 52 25.32 3.38 12.58
C VAL A 52 24.20 2.37 12.80
N GLY A 53 23.19 2.72 13.60
CA GLY A 53 22.01 1.88 13.80
C GLY A 53 21.33 1.54 12.47
N PHE A 54 21.04 2.55 11.66
CA PHE A 54 20.45 2.34 10.33
C PHE A 54 21.32 1.43 9.45
N CYS A 55 22.65 1.66 9.39
CA CYS A 55 23.59 0.84 8.62
C CYS A 55 23.61 -0.62 9.08
N ILE A 56 23.59 -0.89 10.39
CA ILE A 56 23.51 -2.24 10.95
C ILE A 56 22.20 -2.89 10.51
N GLY A 57 21.06 -2.21 10.66
CA GLY A 57 19.74 -2.71 10.26
C GLY A 57 19.67 -3.05 8.77
N TRP A 58 20.13 -2.14 7.92
CA TRP A 58 20.20 -2.31 6.47
C TRP A 58 21.07 -3.51 6.07
N LYS A 59 22.32 -3.56 6.55
CA LYS A 59 23.27 -4.63 6.23
C LYS A 59 22.73 -5.99 6.67
N THR A 60 22.14 -6.04 7.86
CA THR A 60 21.49 -7.24 8.42
C THR A 60 20.39 -7.75 7.50
N LYS A 61 19.49 -6.88 7.03
CA LYS A 61 18.40 -7.27 6.13
C LYS A 61 18.93 -7.84 4.81
N LYS A 62 19.95 -7.18 4.22
CA LYS A 62 20.58 -7.61 2.96
C LYS A 62 21.32 -8.94 3.08
N SER A 63 22.03 -9.18 4.18
CA SER A 63 22.84 -10.39 4.35
C SER A 63 22.04 -11.63 4.77
N THR A 64 20.87 -11.44 5.36
CA THR A 64 20.09 -12.55 5.98
C THR A 64 19.23 -13.30 4.97
N VAL A 65 18.78 -12.64 3.90
CA VAL A 65 17.78 -13.20 2.97
C VAL A 65 18.43 -13.61 1.66
N ILE A 66 18.60 -14.92 1.47
CA ILE A 66 18.92 -15.49 0.16
C ILE A 66 17.62 -16.02 -0.44
N TYR A 67 17.28 -15.48 -1.60
CA TYR A 67 16.04 -15.80 -2.29
C TYR A 67 16.33 -16.24 -3.71
N VAL A 68 15.77 -17.38 -4.08
CA VAL A 68 15.69 -17.89 -5.44
C VAL A 68 14.20 -18.08 -5.69
N ALA A 69 13.66 -17.34 -6.65
CA ALA A 69 12.23 -17.39 -6.95
C ALA A 69 11.88 -18.78 -7.51
N PRO A 70 10.89 -19.49 -6.91
CA PRO A 70 10.33 -20.66 -7.55
C PRO A 70 9.49 -20.24 -8.77
N GLN A 71 9.16 -21.20 -9.62
CA GLN A 71 8.13 -20.97 -10.63
C GLN A 71 6.76 -20.89 -9.95
N TRP A 72 6.23 -19.66 -9.87
CA TRP A 72 4.93 -19.40 -9.24
C TRP A 72 3.78 -19.80 -10.18
N GLN A 73 2.89 -20.66 -9.68
CA GLN A 73 1.62 -20.96 -10.33
C GLN A 73 0.52 -20.13 -9.65
N PHE A 74 -0.03 -19.18 -10.40
CA PHE A 74 -1.00 -18.23 -9.87
C PHE A 74 -2.42 -18.70 -10.15
N GLU A 75 -3.25 -18.63 -9.10
CA GLU A 75 -4.68 -18.92 -9.15
C GLU A 75 -5.48 -17.69 -8.69
N PRO A 76 -6.63 -17.41 -9.32
CA PRO A 76 -7.48 -16.29 -8.94
C PRO A 76 -8.14 -16.54 -7.57
N LEU A 77 -7.96 -15.62 -6.61
CA LEU A 77 -8.60 -15.64 -5.31
C LEU A 77 -9.50 -14.41 -5.14
N GLN A 78 -10.81 -14.63 -4.96
CA GLN A 78 -11.77 -13.54 -4.70
C GLN A 78 -12.02 -13.38 -3.21
N LEU A 79 -11.88 -12.13 -2.72
CA LEU A 79 -12.02 -11.79 -1.31
C LEU A 79 -12.97 -10.60 -1.13
N LYS A 80 -13.60 -10.53 0.04
CA LYS A 80 -14.29 -9.31 0.50
C LYS A 80 -13.27 -8.25 0.92
N ALA A 81 -13.68 -6.99 0.94
CA ALA A 81 -12.85 -5.88 1.40
C ALA A 81 -12.24 -6.11 2.80
N ASP A 82 -12.99 -6.68 3.74
CA ASP A 82 -12.50 -6.94 5.10
C ASP A 82 -11.54 -8.13 5.17
N GLU A 83 -11.73 -9.15 4.33
CA GLU A 83 -10.81 -10.27 4.19
C GLU A 83 -9.47 -9.81 3.62
N CYS A 84 -9.49 -8.90 2.63
CA CYS A 84 -8.26 -8.27 2.12
C CYS A 84 -7.50 -7.49 3.19
N ARG A 85 -8.20 -6.75 4.06
CA ARG A 85 -7.55 -6.02 5.17
C ARG A 85 -6.87 -6.96 6.15
N LYS A 86 -7.50 -8.11 6.47
CA LYS A 86 -6.90 -9.14 7.32
C LYS A 86 -5.68 -9.77 6.64
N LEU A 87 -5.80 -10.12 5.36
CA LEU A 87 -4.71 -10.68 4.55
C LEU A 87 -3.47 -9.79 4.55
N VAL A 88 -3.62 -8.48 4.35
CA VAL A 88 -2.49 -7.53 4.37
C VAL A 88 -1.76 -7.55 5.72
N ARG A 89 -2.51 -7.58 6.82
CA ARG A 89 -1.94 -7.61 8.18
C ARG A 89 -1.22 -8.92 8.46
N GLU A 90 -1.83 -10.04 8.13
CA GLU A 90 -1.29 -11.38 8.38
C GLU A 90 -0.05 -11.65 7.52
N HIS A 91 -0.11 -11.33 6.23
CA HIS A 91 1.01 -11.49 5.29
C HIS A 91 2.23 -10.66 5.71
N ASN A 92 2.03 -9.38 6.04
CA ASN A 92 3.14 -8.53 6.50
C ASN A 92 3.72 -8.99 7.84
N ARG A 93 2.89 -9.56 8.72
CA ARG A 93 3.34 -10.13 10.00
C ARG A 93 4.18 -11.40 9.76
N GLN A 94 3.71 -12.30 8.91
CA GLN A 94 4.37 -13.58 8.61
C GLN A 94 5.68 -13.38 7.83
N PHE A 95 5.67 -12.53 6.81
CA PHE A 95 6.80 -12.34 5.90
C PHE A 95 7.59 -11.07 6.16
N ARG A 96 7.54 -10.55 7.39
CA ARG A 96 8.23 -9.30 7.79
C ARG A 96 9.72 -9.27 7.47
N ARG A 97 10.39 -10.44 7.46
CA ARG A 97 11.80 -10.55 7.10
C ARG A 97 12.04 -10.43 5.59
N LEU A 98 11.06 -10.77 4.76
CA LEU A 98 11.15 -10.79 3.30
C LEU A 98 10.63 -9.49 2.67
N VAL A 99 9.64 -8.86 3.30
CA VAL A 99 9.02 -7.62 2.83
C VAL A 99 9.72 -6.39 3.40
N ALA A 100 9.74 -5.31 2.62
CA ALA A 100 10.02 -3.97 3.12
C ALA A 100 8.71 -3.37 3.65
N ALA A 101 8.64 -3.19 4.96
CA ALA A 101 7.48 -2.60 5.64
C ALA A 101 7.94 -1.30 6.31
N SER A 102 8.17 -0.27 5.48
CA SER A 102 8.47 1.05 5.99
C SER A 102 7.21 1.66 6.62
N SER A 103 7.42 2.38 7.69
CA SER A 103 6.40 3.19 8.37
C SER A 103 7.08 4.51 8.65
N PHE A 104 6.35 5.60 8.47
CA PHE A 104 6.81 6.95 8.73
C PHE A 104 7.46 7.08 10.12
N TRP A 105 6.88 6.42 11.12
CA TRP A 105 7.34 6.45 12.51
C TRP A 105 8.77 5.93 12.72
N HIS A 106 9.26 5.01 11.87
CA HIS A 106 10.63 4.50 11.99
C HIS A 106 11.69 5.59 11.74
N PHE A 107 11.36 6.61 10.95
CA PHE A 107 12.24 7.72 10.62
C PHE A 107 11.98 8.94 11.49
N TYR A 108 10.73 9.10 11.95
CA TYR A 108 10.34 10.24 12.75
C TYR A 108 10.77 10.13 14.21
N ILE A 109 10.62 8.96 14.87
CA ILE A 109 10.94 8.77 16.31
C ILE A 109 12.39 9.17 16.70
N PRO A 110 13.43 8.90 15.88
CA PRO A 110 14.78 9.35 16.20
C PRO A 110 14.93 10.87 16.32
N ILE A 111 14.14 11.67 15.59
CA ILE A 111 14.24 13.14 15.58
C ILE A 111 13.95 13.75 16.97
N PRO A 112 12.78 13.53 17.60
CA PRO A 112 12.51 14.05 18.94
C PRO A 112 13.43 13.45 20.00
N LEU A 113 13.92 12.21 19.82
CA LEU A 113 14.92 11.63 20.73
C LEU A 113 16.26 12.38 20.64
N ILE A 114 16.74 12.70 19.44
CA ILE A 114 17.96 13.50 19.25
C ILE A 114 17.76 14.90 19.86
N LEU A 115 16.62 15.55 19.61
CA LEU A 115 16.32 16.86 20.19
C LEU A 115 16.27 16.83 21.73
N ALA A 116 15.65 15.78 22.30
CA ALA A 116 15.65 15.58 23.75
C ALA A 116 17.05 15.37 24.30
N ASN A 117 17.93 14.65 23.59
CA ASN A 117 19.32 14.48 24.02
C ASN A 117 20.07 15.82 24.06
N ILE A 118 19.82 16.69 23.08
CA ILE A 118 20.44 18.01 22.96
C ILE A 118 19.93 18.97 24.04
N SER A 119 18.68 18.83 24.50
CA SER A 119 18.12 19.70 25.53
C SER A 119 18.62 19.38 26.94
N LEU A 120 19.04 18.12 27.21
CA LEU A 120 19.44 17.68 28.56
C LEU A 120 20.46 18.60 29.27
N PRO A 121 21.54 19.08 28.63
CA PRO A 121 22.51 19.97 29.29
C PRO A 121 21.89 21.30 29.67
N TYR A 122 21.03 21.85 28.80
CA TYR A 122 20.32 23.10 29.05
C TYR A 122 19.30 22.93 30.19
N ASP A 123 18.48 21.88 30.10
CA ASP A 123 17.44 21.57 31.07
C ASP A 123 18.03 21.35 32.46
N GLY A 124 19.10 20.56 32.58
CA GLY A 124 19.73 20.26 33.86
C GLY A 124 20.65 21.36 34.41
N SER A 125 21.05 22.35 33.60
CA SER A 125 21.86 23.49 34.07
C SER A 125 21.03 24.72 34.42
N PHE A 126 19.95 24.99 33.68
CA PHE A 126 19.21 26.26 33.78
C PHE A 126 17.77 26.11 34.28
N LEU A 127 17.05 25.05 33.88
CA LEU A 127 15.62 24.91 34.23
C LEU A 127 15.41 24.09 35.50
N TYR A 128 16.13 22.96 35.62
CA TYR A 128 15.94 21.98 36.68
C TYR A 128 17.28 21.41 37.16
N PRO A 129 18.02 22.12 38.02
CA PRO A 129 19.33 21.68 38.52
C PRO A 129 19.32 20.29 39.18
N ALA A 130 18.19 19.87 39.75
CA ALA A 130 18.01 18.54 40.32
C ALA A 130 18.12 17.39 39.28
N LEU A 131 17.98 17.68 37.98
CA LEU A 131 18.18 16.70 36.90
C LEU A 131 19.65 16.48 36.55
N SER A 132 20.54 17.41 36.91
CA SER A 132 21.97 17.35 36.60
C SER A 132 22.64 15.99 36.90
N PRO A 133 22.47 15.36 38.08
CA PRO A 133 23.09 14.07 38.37
C PRO A 133 22.56 12.92 37.50
N PHE A 134 21.38 13.09 36.89
CA PHE A 134 20.75 12.07 36.05
C PHE A 134 21.02 12.25 34.54
N ILE A 135 21.63 13.37 34.12
CA ILE A 135 21.93 13.64 32.70
C ILE A 135 22.69 12.48 32.02
N PRO A 136 23.76 11.92 32.62
CA PRO A 136 24.50 10.82 31.98
C PRO A 136 23.62 9.58 31.72
N LEU A 137 22.74 9.25 32.67
CA LEU A 137 21.82 8.14 32.55
C LEU A 137 20.75 8.41 31.48
N LEU A 138 20.11 9.58 31.53
CA LEU A 138 19.08 9.98 30.57
C LEU A 138 19.63 10.02 29.15
N SER A 139 20.81 10.60 28.95
CA SER A 139 21.46 10.65 27.64
C SER A 139 21.74 9.25 27.10
N SER A 140 22.28 8.36 27.93
CA SER A 140 22.56 6.97 27.54
C SER A 140 21.30 6.21 27.12
N LEU A 141 20.19 6.38 27.85
CA LEU A 141 18.90 5.78 27.52
C LEU A 141 18.34 6.34 26.20
N ILE A 142 18.48 7.65 25.96
CA ILE A 142 18.04 8.28 24.72
C ILE A 142 18.88 7.79 23.54
N LEU A 143 20.21 7.74 23.67
CA LEU A 143 21.11 7.22 22.63
C LEU A 143 20.81 5.76 22.30
N LEU A 144 20.52 4.93 23.30
CA LEU A 144 20.07 3.56 23.10
C LEU A 144 18.73 3.51 22.35
N GLY A 145 17.78 4.37 22.71
CA GLY A 145 16.51 4.51 22.02
C GLY A 145 16.67 4.91 20.55
N VAL A 146 17.54 5.89 20.25
CA VAL A 146 17.90 6.30 18.89
C VAL A 146 18.49 5.13 18.12
N HIS A 147 19.47 4.43 18.69
CA HIS A 147 20.13 3.29 18.05
C HIS A 147 19.15 2.14 17.77
N ALA A 148 18.30 1.78 18.74
CA ALA A 148 17.33 0.70 18.60
C ALA A 148 16.27 1.02 17.53
N THR A 149 15.71 2.23 17.56
CA THR A 149 14.67 2.66 16.62
C THR A 149 15.21 2.76 15.20
N THR A 150 16.41 3.30 15.01
CA THR A 150 17.05 3.40 13.68
C THR A 150 17.53 2.06 13.15
N THR A 151 18.05 1.16 13.98
CA THR A 151 18.38 -0.22 13.58
C THR A 151 17.15 -0.97 13.10
N TYR A 152 16.08 -0.90 13.88
CA TYR A 152 14.81 -1.50 13.54
C TYR A 152 14.18 -0.88 12.28
N GLY A 153 14.28 0.45 12.14
CA GLY A 153 13.84 1.19 10.97
C GLY A 153 14.61 0.81 9.71
N GLY A 154 15.94 0.77 9.78
CA GLY A 154 16.82 0.33 8.69
C GLY A 154 16.51 -1.11 8.28
N PHE A 155 16.31 -2.02 9.24
CA PHE A 155 15.92 -3.40 8.94
C PHE A 155 14.53 -3.51 8.28
N SER A 156 13.55 -2.75 8.78
CA SER A 156 12.16 -2.84 8.32
C SER A 156 11.93 -2.16 6.97
N ALA A 157 12.61 -1.04 6.71
CA ALA A 157 12.47 -0.26 5.48
C ALA A 157 13.29 -0.81 4.30
N THR A 158 14.32 -1.62 4.57
CA THR A 158 15.21 -2.11 3.50
C THR A 158 14.57 -3.25 2.71
N SER A 159 14.53 -3.10 1.38
CA SER A 159 14.17 -4.17 0.45
C SER A 159 15.31 -5.18 0.27
N ASN A 160 14.96 -6.44 -0.01
CA ASN A 160 15.91 -7.52 -0.30
C ASN A 160 15.49 -8.27 -1.58
N ALA A 161 16.20 -9.34 -1.90
CA ALA A 161 15.96 -10.13 -3.12
C ALA A 161 14.55 -10.75 -3.19
N ALA A 162 13.90 -11.01 -2.06
CA ALA A 162 12.54 -11.55 -2.01
C ALA A 162 11.45 -10.47 -2.10
N SER A 163 11.78 -9.20 -1.85
CA SER A 163 10.78 -8.13 -1.80
C SER A 163 9.93 -7.98 -3.07
N PRO A 164 10.44 -8.15 -4.31
CA PRO A 164 9.59 -8.09 -5.51
C PRO A 164 8.43 -9.09 -5.52
N ASP A 165 8.60 -10.25 -4.88
CA ASP A 165 7.57 -11.30 -4.84
C ASP A 165 6.66 -11.20 -3.63
N PHE A 166 7.18 -10.77 -2.48
CA PHE A 166 6.44 -10.75 -1.23
C PHE A 166 5.82 -9.39 -0.90
N THR A 167 6.31 -8.30 -1.48
CA THR A 167 5.67 -6.99 -1.28
C THR A 167 4.28 -7.02 -1.89
N LEU A 168 3.27 -6.78 -1.06
CA LEU A 168 1.90 -6.73 -1.54
C LEU A 168 1.73 -5.53 -2.48
N PRO A 169 1.09 -5.72 -3.65
CA PRO A 169 0.72 -4.63 -4.55
C PRO A 169 -0.33 -3.72 -3.91
N LEU A 170 -0.90 -2.78 -4.68
CA LEU A 170 -1.87 -1.75 -4.27
C LEU A 170 -3.24 -2.31 -3.79
N ILE A 171 -3.24 -3.23 -2.81
CA ILE A 171 -4.42 -3.87 -2.23
C ILE A 171 -5.26 -2.85 -1.48
N ARG A 172 -4.62 -1.88 -0.80
CA ARG A 172 -5.34 -0.83 -0.06
C ARG A 172 -6.20 0.00 -1.02
N GLU A 173 -5.68 0.28 -2.20
CA GLU A 173 -6.29 1.08 -3.24
C GLU A 173 -7.40 0.27 -3.92
N ALA A 174 -7.17 -1.02 -4.20
CA ALA A 174 -8.24 -1.92 -4.66
C ALA A 174 -9.39 -2.04 -3.64
N VAL A 175 -9.09 -2.15 -2.34
CA VAL A 175 -10.10 -2.14 -1.26
C VAL A 175 -10.86 -0.81 -1.23
N TRP A 176 -10.18 0.31 -1.45
CA TRP A 176 -10.84 1.61 -1.52
C TRP A 176 -11.74 1.70 -2.76
N VAL A 177 -11.28 1.30 -3.95
CA VAL A 177 -12.08 1.25 -5.18
C VAL A 177 -13.32 0.38 -4.96
N ALA A 178 -13.15 -0.80 -4.37
CA ALA A 178 -14.26 -1.69 -4.03
C ALA A 178 -15.30 -1.01 -3.13
N SER A 179 -14.86 -0.24 -2.14
CA SER A 179 -15.75 0.51 -1.24
C SER A 179 -16.47 1.69 -1.90
N VAL A 180 -15.90 2.26 -2.97
CA VAL A 180 -16.56 3.30 -3.76
C VAL A 180 -17.58 2.65 -4.69
N GLN A 181 -17.19 1.59 -5.40
CA GLN A 181 -18.07 0.87 -6.32
C GLN A 181 -19.27 0.23 -5.61
N SER A 182 -19.11 -0.28 -4.39
CA SER A 182 -20.22 -0.86 -3.63
C SER A 182 -21.34 0.14 -3.27
N LYS A 183 -21.11 1.44 -3.42
CA LYS A 183 -22.11 2.50 -3.16
C LYS A 183 -22.88 2.90 -4.42
N ILE A 184 -22.48 2.41 -5.58
CA ILE A 184 -23.10 2.79 -6.84
C ILE A 184 -24.41 2.02 -6.98
N PRO A 185 -25.50 2.69 -7.40
CA PRO A 185 -26.75 2.01 -7.70
C PRO A 185 -26.54 0.86 -8.68
N ASN A 186 -27.39 -0.16 -8.61
CA ASN A 186 -27.39 -1.30 -9.52
C ASN A 186 -26.17 -2.23 -9.40
N ILE A 187 -25.30 -2.07 -8.40
CA ILE A 187 -24.21 -3.01 -8.11
C ILE A 187 -24.63 -3.92 -6.95
N SER A 188 -24.65 -5.23 -7.16
CA SER A 188 -25.11 -6.21 -6.17
C SER A 188 -23.98 -6.79 -5.30
N ASN A 189 -22.81 -7.02 -5.89
CA ASN A 189 -21.67 -7.63 -5.20
C ASN A 189 -20.35 -7.06 -5.71
N VAL A 190 -19.45 -6.72 -4.79
CA VAL A 190 -18.11 -6.25 -5.10
C VAL A 190 -17.08 -7.09 -4.37
N ARG A 191 -16.14 -7.66 -5.13
CA ARG A 191 -15.04 -8.50 -4.63
C ARG A 191 -13.71 -7.97 -5.12
N VAL A 192 -12.67 -8.15 -4.32
CA VAL A 192 -11.30 -7.90 -4.75
C VAL A 192 -10.74 -9.25 -5.20
N LEU A 193 -10.43 -9.35 -6.47
CA LEU A 193 -9.74 -10.48 -7.06
C LEU A 193 -8.23 -10.25 -6.99
N ILE A 194 -7.50 -11.21 -6.44
CA ILE A 194 -6.05 -11.17 -6.29
C ILE A 194 -5.50 -12.51 -6.78
N ASP A 195 -4.44 -12.49 -7.57
CA ASP A 195 -3.79 -13.71 -8.03
C ASP A 195 -2.89 -14.22 -6.89
N ARG A 196 -3.12 -15.45 -6.42
CA ARG A 196 -2.38 -16.10 -5.33
C ARG A 196 -1.52 -17.22 -5.89
N ALA A 197 -0.27 -17.31 -5.46
CA ALA A 197 0.57 -18.49 -5.69
C ALA A 197 1.13 -19.01 -4.36
N GLN A 198 1.31 -20.32 -4.26
CA GLN A 198 1.88 -20.97 -3.07
C GLN A 198 2.98 -21.95 -3.48
N SER A 199 4.09 -21.92 -2.73
CA SER A 199 5.19 -22.87 -2.88
C SER A 199 5.72 -23.23 -1.49
N GLY A 200 5.43 -24.46 -1.04
CA GLY A 200 5.66 -24.88 0.35
C GLY A 200 4.93 -23.96 1.34
N ASN A 201 5.70 -23.36 2.26
CA ASN A 201 5.17 -22.46 3.30
C ASN A 201 5.09 -20.98 2.86
N PHE A 202 5.46 -20.68 1.61
CA PHE A 202 5.45 -19.32 1.09
C PHE A 202 4.22 -19.07 0.23
N VAL A 203 3.57 -17.93 0.45
CA VAL A 203 2.42 -17.47 -0.33
C VAL A 203 2.73 -16.07 -0.84
N VAL A 204 2.43 -15.82 -2.11
CA VAL A 204 2.63 -14.53 -2.77
C VAL A 204 1.35 -14.10 -3.48
N TYR A 205 1.19 -12.79 -3.65
CA TYR A 205 -0.03 -12.18 -4.19
C TYR A 205 0.31 -11.13 -5.25
N ARG A 206 -0.43 -11.11 -6.35
CA ARG A 206 -0.23 -10.15 -7.45
C ARG A 206 -1.56 -9.66 -8.05
N ASN A 207 -1.47 -8.57 -8.82
CA ASN A 207 -2.55 -8.01 -9.66
C ASN A 207 -3.92 -7.86 -8.96
N PRO A 208 -4.01 -7.11 -7.85
CA PRO A 208 -5.28 -6.86 -7.19
C PRO A 208 -6.16 -6.04 -8.12
N ARG A 209 -7.36 -6.54 -8.36
CA ARG A 209 -8.38 -5.91 -9.20
C ARG A 209 -9.74 -6.07 -8.56
N VAL A 210 -10.63 -5.12 -8.80
CA VAL A 210 -11.98 -5.13 -8.22
C VAL A 210 -12.94 -5.67 -9.25
N ILE A 211 -13.76 -6.64 -8.87
CA ILE A 211 -14.87 -7.15 -9.66
C ILE A 211 -16.16 -6.65 -9.03
N ALA A 212 -16.90 -5.84 -9.77
CA ALA A 212 -18.27 -5.45 -9.43
C ALA A 212 -19.26 -6.19 -10.33
N ARG A 213 -20.31 -6.74 -9.72
CA ARG A 213 -21.42 -7.42 -10.40
C ARG A 213 -22.64 -6.53 -10.42
N ILE A 214 -23.32 -6.50 -11.56
CA ILE A 214 -24.53 -5.69 -11.75
C ILE A 214 -25.72 -6.50 -11.25
N ALA A 215 -26.60 -5.84 -10.50
CA ALA A 215 -27.80 -6.42 -9.92
C ALA A 215 -28.71 -6.98 -11.03
N GLY A 216 -29.10 -8.24 -10.90
CA GLY A 216 -29.94 -8.93 -11.88
C GLY A 216 -29.19 -9.41 -13.13
N LEU A 217 -27.91 -9.06 -13.29
CA LEU A 217 -27.04 -9.46 -14.40
C LEU A 217 -25.74 -10.12 -13.90
N GLU A 218 -25.75 -10.74 -12.71
CA GLU A 218 -24.52 -11.22 -12.07
C GLU A 218 -23.79 -12.30 -12.87
N SER A 219 -24.54 -13.14 -13.56
CA SER A 219 -24.01 -14.22 -14.41
C SER A 219 -23.60 -13.75 -15.80
N ASP A 220 -24.24 -12.69 -16.30
CA ASP A 220 -24.05 -12.19 -17.65
C ASP A 220 -23.03 -11.06 -17.75
N ALA A 221 -22.88 -10.27 -16.70
CA ALA A 221 -22.07 -9.06 -16.74
C ALA A 221 -21.20 -8.88 -15.50
N TYR A 222 -20.05 -8.27 -15.72
CA TYR A 222 -19.21 -7.77 -14.64
C TYR A 222 -18.34 -6.60 -15.10
N ILE A 223 -17.88 -5.85 -14.11
CA ILE A 223 -16.93 -4.75 -14.27
C ILE A 223 -15.68 -5.10 -13.49
N GLU A 224 -14.55 -5.19 -14.18
CA GLU A 224 -13.21 -5.31 -13.60
C GLU A 224 -12.55 -3.92 -13.54
N SER A 225 -11.91 -3.59 -12.42
CA SER A 225 -11.23 -2.30 -12.24
C SER A 225 -9.86 -2.48 -11.61
N TRP A 226 -8.85 -1.84 -12.21
CA TRP A 226 -7.48 -1.83 -11.72
C TRP A 226 -7.13 -0.47 -11.13
N SER A 227 -6.40 -0.49 -10.02
CA SER A 227 -5.84 0.73 -9.44
C SER A 227 -4.36 0.83 -9.76
N GLY A 228 -3.95 1.95 -10.35
CA GLY A 228 -2.54 2.25 -10.63
C GLY A 228 -1.90 3.19 -9.60
N GLU A 229 -2.70 3.95 -8.85
CA GLU A 229 -2.24 5.02 -7.96
C GLU A 229 -3.20 5.23 -6.77
N LEU A 230 -2.79 6.07 -5.82
CA LEU A 230 -3.56 6.40 -4.64
C LEU A 230 -4.95 6.97 -4.99
N ARG A 231 -6.00 6.23 -4.61
CA ARG A 231 -7.41 6.63 -4.84
C ARG A 231 -7.73 6.92 -6.30
N ALA A 232 -7.15 6.15 -7.21
CA ALA A 232 -7.37 6.28 -8.64
C ALA A 232 -7.60 4.91 -9.29
N VAL A 233 -8.31 4.93 -10.42
CA VAL A 233 -8.46 3.79 -11.32
C VAL A 233 -7.63 4.05 -12.56
N SER A 234 -6.82 3.05 -12.96
CA SER A 234 -6.02 3.10 -14.18
C SER A 234 -6.74 2.46 -15.37
N ARG A 235 -7.60 1.48 -15.10
CA ARG A 235 -8.33 0.74 -16.13
C ARG A 235 -9.65 0.21 -15.61
N VAL A 236 -10.68 0.24 -16.45
CA VAL A 236 -11.96 -0.44 -16.23
C VAL A 236 -12.29 -1.29 -17.44
N LEU A 237 -12.50 -2.59 -17.22
CA LEU A 237 -12.97 -3.53 -18.22
C LEU A 237 -14.38 -3.94 -17.89
N CYS A 238 -15.31 -3.60 -18.75
CA CYS A 238 -16.69 -4.05 -18.70
C CYS A 238 -16.83 -5.26 -19.62
N ARG A 239 -17.51 -6.30 -19.16
CA ARG A 239 -17.81 -7.47 -19.98
C ARG A 239 -19.29 -7.80 -19.89
N LEU A 240 -19.89 -8.05 -21.05
CA LEU A 240 -21.21 -8.61 -21.20
C LEU A 240 -21.12 -9.91 -22.00
N SER A 241 -21.65 -10.99 -21.44
CA SER A 241 -21.82 -12.28 -22.11
C SER A 241 -22.66 -12.09 -23.36
N GLY A 242 -22.27 -12.77 -24.44
CA GLY A 242 -23.05 -12.78 -25.66
C GLY A 242 -24.39 -13.48 -25.47
N TYR A 243 -25.39 -13.03 -26.20
CA TYR A 243 -26.64 -13.75 -26.37
C TYR A 243 -26.63 -14.47 -27.72
N ALA A 244 -26.82 -15.79 -27.71
CA ALA A 244 -26.73 -16.65 -28.90
C ALA A 244 -25.42 -16.45 -29.70
N SER A 245 -25.50 -16.03 -30.96
CA SER A 245 -24.36 -15.87 -31.89
C SER A 245 -23.61 -14.54 -31.79
N SER A 246 -24.04 -13.61 -30.95
CA SER A 246 -23.50 -12.23 -30.87
C SER A 246 -22.09 -12.12 -30.26
N GLY A 247 -21.62 -13.17 -29.57
CA GLY A 247 -20.30 -13.20 -28.93
C GLY A 247 -20.17 -12.20 -27.78
N VAL A 248 -18.99 -12.12 -27.16
CA VAL A 248 -18.76 -11.28 -25.97
C VAL A 248 -18.58 -9.82 -26.38
N THR A 249 -19.30 -8.92 -25.72
CA THR A 249 -19.10 -7.47 -25.85
C THR A 249 -18.27 -6.98 -24.67
N THR A 250 -17.25 -6.16 -24.95
CA THR A 250 -16.43 -5.55 -23.91
C THR A 250 -16.29 -4.05 -24.10
N TRP A 251 -16.12 -3.34 -22.99
CA TRP A 251 -15.73 -1.93 -23.01
C TRP A 251 -14.50 -1.75 -22.16
N LEU A 252 -13.51 -1.06 -22.71
CA LEU A 252 -12.27 -0.74 -22.02
C LEU A 252 -12.18 0.76 -21.83
N TRP A 253 -12.08 1.20 -20.60
CA TRP A 253 -11.62 2.54 -20.26
C TRP A 253 -10.20 2.45 -19.72
N ASP A 254 -9.28 3.24 -20.26
CA ASP A 254 -7.89 3.31 -19.81
C ASP A 254 -7.55 4.76 -19.46
N SER A 255 -6.68 4.96 -18.46
CA SER A 255 -6.33 6.29 -17.94
C SER A 255 -5.63 7.19 -18.96
N ARG A 256 -5.08 6.61 -20.03
CA ARG A 256 -4.45 7.34 -21.13
C ARG A 256 -5.46 7.95 -22.08
N ASP A 257 -6.48 7.17 -22.47
CA ASP A 257 -7.46 7.58 -23.48
C ASP A 257 -8.67 8.29 -22.87
N ARG A 258 -8.94 8.02 -21.58
CA ARG A 258 -10.02 8.60 -20.76
C ARG A 258 -11.44 8.46 -21.34
N ASN A 259 -11.59 7.60 -22.34
CA ASN A 259 -12.84 7.25 -23.00
C ASN A 259 -13.01 5.73 -23.04
N PHE A 260 -14.26 5.29 -23.14
CA PHE A 260 -14.56 3.87 -23.31
C PHE A 260 -14.41 3.48 -24.78
N ILE A 261 -13.69 2.40 -25.04
CA ILE A 261 -13.59 1.73 -26.33
C ILE A 261 -14.43 0.47 -26.25
N LYS A 262 -15.46 0.36 -27.09
CA LYS A 262 -16.29 -0.85 -27.21
C LYS A 262 -15.67 -1.78 -28.25
N SER A 263 -15.58 -3.07 -27.93
CA SER A 263 -15.25 -4.13 -28.89
C SER A 263 -16.25 -5.27 -28.82
N THR A 264 -16.46 -5.95 -29.94
CA THR A 264 -17.39 -7.08 -30.07
C THR A 264 -16.70 -8.24 -30.77
N ALA A 265 -17.36 -9.39 -30.89
CA ALA A 265 -16.82 -10.51 -31.65
C ALA A 265 -16.59 -10.19 -33.15
N LEU A 266 -17.40 -9.28 -33.71
CA LEU A 266 -17.34 -8.87 -35.11
C LEU A 266 -16.38 -7.70 -35.34
N ASP A 267 -16.21 -6.84 -34.34
CA ASP A 267 -15.35 -5.66 -34.39
C ASP A 267 -14.29 -5.73 -33.28
N LYS A 268 -13.14 -6.28 -33.64
CA LYS A 268 -12.01 -6.50 -32.73
C LYS A 268 -11.14 -5.25 -32.56
N GLU A 269 -11.14 -4.33 -33.52
CA GLU A 269 -10.38 -3.08 -33.43
C GLU A 269 -11.05 -2.12 -32.45
N GLY A 270 -12.38 -2.16 -32.39
CA GLY A 270 -13.19 -1.43 -31.43
C GLY A 270 -13.29 0.07 -31.74
N TYR A 271 -14.24 0.73 -31.09
CA TYR A 271 -14.54 2.14 -31.35
C TYR A 271 -14.92 2.88 -30.07
N TYR A 272 -14.65 4.19 -30.06
CA TYR A 272 -15.00 5.04 -28.93
C TYR A 272 -16.52 5.20 -28.79
N VAL A 273 -16.99 5.06 -27.55
CA VAL A 273 -18.40 5.29 -27.21
C VAL A 273 -18.56 6.49 -26.30
N ARG A 274 -19.66 7.21 -26.48
CA ARG A 274 -20.00 8.35 -25.65
C ARG A 274 -20.47 7.88 -24.27
N ASN A 275 -20.01 8.59 -23.23
CA ASN A 275 -20.46 8.40 -21.86
C ASN A 275 -21.98 8.66 -21.74
N PRO A 276 -22.80 7.66 -21.37
CA PRO A 276 -24.25 7.80 -21.30
C PRO A 276 -24.74 8.56 -20.06
N VAL A 277 -23.98 8.58 -18.97
CA VAL A 277 -24.39 9.23 -17.72
C VAL A 277 -24.15 10.73 -17.82
N PRO A 278 -25.18 11.57 -17.62
CA PRO A 278 -25.02 13.02 -17.66
C PRO A 278 -24.01 13.51 -16.62
N SER A 279 -23.05 14.32 -17.06
CA SER A 279 -22.05 14.91 -16.18
C SER A 279 -21.64 16.30 -16.68
N ARG A 280 -21.20 17.15 -15.75
CA ARG A 280 -20.54 18.43 -16.04
C ARG A 280 -19.04 18.24 -16.38
N VAL A 281 -18.50 17.05 -16.12
CA VAL A 281 -17.12 16.69 -16.41
C VAL A 281 -17.00 16.39 -17.91
N HIS A 282 -16.15 17.16 -18.59
CA HIS A 282 -15.94 16.99 -20.04
C HIS A 282 -15.16 15.71 -20.37
N GLU A 283 -14.18 15.36 -19.53
CA GLU A 283 -13.31 14.21 -19.70
C GLU A 283 -13.13 13.49 -18.35
N LEU A 284 -13.35 12.17 -18.31
CA LEU A 284 -13.28 11.40 -17.08
C LEU A 284 -11.83 11.32 -16.58
N GLY A 285 -11.58 11.84 -15.39
CA GLY A 285 -10.28 11.75 -14.74
C GLY A 285 -10.10 10.44 -13.98
N VAL A 286 -8.86 10.03 -13.73
CA VAL A 286 -8.52 8.80 -12.98
C VAL A 286 -9.08 8.74 -11.54
N LYS A 287 -9.46 9.90 -10.98
CA LYS A 287 -10.06 10.03 -9.65
C LYS A 287 -11.59 10.00 -9.67
N ASP A 288 -12.22 10.08 -10.85
CA ASP A 288 -13.67 10.07 -11.04
C ASP A 288 -14.26 8.66 -11.01
N VAL A 289 -13.78 7.83 -10.07
CA VAL A 289 -14.08 6.39 -9.99
C VAL A 289 -15.57 6.09 -9.97
N LEU A 290 -16.34 6.92 -9.25
CA LEU A 290 -17.79 6.79 -9.19
C LEU A 290 -18.43 7.02 -10.55
N LEU A 291 -18.07 8.10 -11.24
CA LEU A 291 -18.66 8.45 -12.54
C LEU A 291 -18.20 7.48 -13.65
N ILE A 292 -16.94 7.05 -13.65
CA ILE A 292 -16.45 6.02 -14.58
C ILE A 292 -17.26 4.74 -14.40
N THR A 293 -17.46 4.30 -13.16
CA THR A 293 -18.17 3.04 -12.89
C THR A 293 -19.68 3.19 -13.19
N GLN A 294 -20.30 4.34 -12.94
CA GLN A 294 -21.69 4.59 -13.36
C GLN A 294 -21.85 4.51 -14.89
N ASN A 295 -20.92 5.11 -15.65
CA ASN A 295 -20.92 5.00 -17.11
C ASN A 295 -20.72 3.55 -17.56
N ALA A 296 -19.82 2.80 -16.92
CA ALA A 296 -19.62 1.37 -17.18
C ALA A 296 -20.92 0.56 -16.98
N VAL A 297 -21.65 0.78 -15.88
CA VAL A 297 -22.94 0.12 -15.61
C VAL A 297 -23.96 0.50 -16.69
N ALA A 298 -24.11 1.79 -16.98
CA ALA A 298 -25.07 2.26 -17.98
C ALA A 298 -24.78 1.71 -19.39
N LEU A 299 -23.51 1.64 -19.81
CA LEU A 299 -23.12 1.05 -21.10
C LEU A 299 -23.54 -0.42 -21.19
N ILE A 300 -23.34 -1.21 -20.14
CA ILE A 300 -23.77 -2.61 -20.10
C ILE A 300 -25.30 -2.71 -20.17
N LEU A 301 -26.04 -1.90 -19.40
CA LEU A 301 -27.50 -1.94 -19.38
C LEU A 301 -28.12 -1.56 -20.73
N ILE A 302 -27.57 -0.53 -21.38
CA ILE A 302 -28.00 -0.11 -22.74
C ILE A 302 -27.78 -1.26 -23.74
N GLU A 303 -26.61 -1.89 -23.72
CA GLU A 303 -26.32 -3.00 -24.63
C GLU A 303 -27.19 -4.22 -24.34
N TYR A 304 -27.43 -4.51 -23.06
CA TYR A 304 -28.29 -5.61 -22.64
C TYR A 304 -29.71 -5.42 -23.20
N SER A 305 -30.30 -4.23 -23.01
CA SER A 305 -31.62 -3.88 -23.55
C SER A 305 -31.65 -3.98 -25.09
N ALA A 306 -30.61 -3.47 -25.76
CA ALA A 306 -30.52 -3.51 -27.22
C ALA A 306 -30.39 -4.92 -27.81
N THR A 307 -29.74 -5.85 -27.09
CA THR A 307 -29.44 -7.20 -27.62
C THR A 307 -30.43 -8.27 -27.19
N ARG A 308 -31.10 -8.10 -26.04
CA ARG A 308 -32.01 -9.09 -25.45
C ARG A 308 -33.46 -8.63 -25.36
N GLY A 309 -33.77 -7.42 -25.82
CA GLY A 309 -35.10 -6.82 -25.78
C GLY A 309 -35.33 -5.98 -24.52
N GLU A 310 -36.41 -5.19 -24.55
CA GLU A 310 -36.75 -4.28 -23.46
C GLU A 310 -37.17 -5.06 -22.20
N ASP A 311 -36.45 -4.83 -21.10
CA ASP A 311 -36.80 -5.28 -19.76
C ASP A 311 -37.09 -4.04 -18.89
N PRO A 312 -38.33 -3.89 -18.34
CA PRO A 312 -38.69 -2.77 -17.47
C PRO A 312 -37.71 -2.54 -16.32
N ARG A 313 -37.11 -3.61 -15.77
CA ARG A 313 -36.14 -3.50 -14.67
C ARG A 313 -34.88 -2.77 -15.11
N ILE A 314 -34.43 -3.01 -16.34
CA ILE A 314 -33.25 -2.38 -16.91
C ILE A 314 -33.51 -0.89 -17.15
N ASN A 315 -34.73 -0.54 -17.54
CA ASN A 315 -35.15 0.86 -17.70
C ASN A 315 -35.14 1.60 -16.35
N ASP A 316 -35.71 1.00 -15.30
CA ASP A 316 -35.68 1.56 -13.94
C ASP A 316 -34.23 1.77 -13.47
N MET A 317 -33.36 0.78 -13.71
CA MET A 317 -31.93 0.87 -13.38
C MET A 317 -31.23 2.02 -14.12
N LEU A 318 -31.54 2.25 -15.41
CA LEU A 318 -31.00 3.36 -16.20
C LEU A 318 -31.52 4.72 -15.73
N GLU A 319 -32.80 4.81 -15.34
CA GLU A 319 -33.40 6.04 -14.80
C GLU A 319 -32.76 6.45 -13.48
N VAL A 320 -32.45 5.49 -12.61
CA VAL A 320 -31.71 5.76 -11.35
C VAL A 320 -30.32 6.35 -11.61
N LEU A 321 -29.69 6.01 -12.75
CA LEU A 321 -28.43 6.61 -13.19
C LEU A 321 -28.59 7.94 -13.93
N GLY A 322 -29.83 8.43 -14.11
CA GLY A 322 -30.15 9.65 -14.84
C GLY A 322 -29.99 9.53 -16.37
N VAL A 323 -29.92 8.31 -16.90
CA VAL A 323 -29.76 8.06 -18.34
C VAL A 323 -31.14 8.07 -18.99
N LYS A 324 -31.37 8.99 -19.93
CA LYS A 324 -32.63 9.03 -20.69
C LYS A 324 -32.62 7.91 -21.74
N HIS A 325 -33.52 6.94 -21.61
CA HIS A 325 -33.75 5.97 -22.67
C HIS A 325 -34.32 6.72 -23.87
N ARG A 326 -33.62 6.72 -25.01
CA ARG A 326 -34.29 7.04 -26.29
C ARG A 326 -35.22 5.85 -26.55
N LYS A 327 -36.53 6.08 -26.45
CA LYS A 327 -37.49 5.18 -27.11
C LYS A 327 -37.12 5.20 -28.60
N GLY A 328 -36.76 4.04 -29.12
CA GLY A 328 -36.58 3.84 -30.56
C GLY A 328 -37.89 4.07 -31.29
#